data_AF-A0A6L6QQA3-F1
#
_entry.id   AF-A0A6L6QQA3-F1
#
_cell.length_a   1.000
_cell.length_b   1.000
_cell.length_c   1.000
_cell.angle_alpha   90.00
_cell.angle_beta   90.00
_cell.angle_gamma   90.00
#
_symmetry.space_group_name_H-M   'P 1'
#
loop_
_entity.id
_entity.type
_entity.pdbx_description
1 polymer ?
#
loop_
_entity_poly.entity_id
_entity_poly.type
_entity_poly.pdbx_seq_one_letter_code
_entity_poly.pdbx_strand_id
1 'polypeptide(L)'
;MKTLAASAAAFALLFSASALAEDELTVRVPATGSYKMDRNEFRDYAYTYELSNGKSIHFSQFRKQFYTQLEGEQRAELYPLAERVLMTAAGTRIEFSHDGAGVTIRNYEKLPMALAPAGSNITVVASR
;
A
#
# COMPACT_ATOMS: atom_id res chain seq x y z
N MET A 1 49.98 13.55 43.34
CA MET A 1 50.98 14.08 42.39
C MET A 1 50.63 13.58 40.99
N LYS A 2 50.82 14.43 39.96
CA LYS A 2 50.79 14.17 38.49
C LYS A 2 49.41 14.27 37.81
N THR A 3 48.98 15.48 37.39
CA THR A 3 49.06 16.12 36.03
C THR A 3 48.06 15.53 35.02
N LEU A 4 46.93 16.18 34.73
CA LEU A 4 46.65 17.26 33.74
C LEU A 4 46.78 16.85 32.25
N ALA A 5 45.65 16.91 31.52
CA ALA A 5 45.48 17.44 30.14
C ALA A 5 44.00 17.18 29.72
N ALA A 6 43.12 18.18 29.67
CA ALA A 6 42.91 19.17 28.61
C ALA A 6 42.15 18.62 27.40
N SER A 7 40.94 19.15 27.13
CA SER A 7 40.69 19.98 25.95
C SER A 7 39.24 20.47 25.91
N ALA A 8 39.09 21.76 25.58
CA ALA A 8 37.86 22.50 25.40
C ALA A 8 37.41 22.47 23.93
N ALA A 9 36.11 22.53 23.67
CA ALA A 9 35.57 23.17 22.46
C ALA A 9 34.09 23.50 22.65
N ALA A 10 33.79 24.79 22.55
CA ALA A 10 32.46 25.39 22.61
C ALA A 10 31.59 24.94 21.42
N PHE A 11 30.32 24.64 21.68
CA PHE A 11 29.32 24.49 20.61
C PHE A 11 28.50 25.77 20.53
N ALA A 12 28.75 26.52 19.47
CA ALA A 12 28.05 27.75 19.13
C ALA A 12 26.61 27.47 18.71
N LEU A 13 25.69 28.28 19.21
CA LEU A 13 24.32 28.41 18.72
C LEU A 13 24.32 29.02 17.32
N LEU A 14 23.64 28.38 16.36
CA LEU A 14 23.13 29.07 15.17
C LEU A 14 21.72 28.58 14.87
N PHE A 15 20.75 29.45 15.17
CA PHE A 15 19.45 29.48 14.48
C PHE A 15 19.68 29.98 13.06
N SER A 16 19.06 29.33 12.08
CA SER A 16 18.69 29.99 10.81
C SER A 16 17.43 29.33 10.27
N ALA A 17 16.40 30.15 10.16
CA ALA A 17 15.12 29.81 9.57
C ALA A 17 15.14 30.02 8.05
N SER A 18 14.27 29.26 7.38
CA SER A 18 13.65 29.49 6.07
C SER A 18 14.51 29.51 4.80
N ALA A 19 14.25 28.54 3.92
CA ALA A 19 14.07 28.80 2.49
C ALA A 19 13.15 27.71 1.91
N LEU A 20 12.03 28.14 1.32
CA LEU A 20 11.15 27.35 0.48
C LEU A 20 11.93 26.88 -0.76
N ALA A 21 11.95 25.58 -1.01
CA ALA A 21 12.27 25.04 -2.31
C ALA A 21 11.11 24.11 -2.70
N GLU A 22 10.35 24.53 -3.70
CA GLU A 22 9.41 23.70 -4.44
C GLU A 22 10.22 22.57 -5.09
N ASP A 23 10.33 21.44 -4.41
CA ASP A 23 10.90 20.21 -4.97
C ASP A 23 9.74 19.26 -5.23
N GLU A 24 9.48 19.09 -6.52
CA GLU A 24 8.63 18.08 -7.14
C GLU A 24 8.48 16.85 -6.24
N LEU A 25 7.23 16.53 -5.87
CA LEU A 25 6.86 15.42 -5.00
C LEU A 25 7.15 14.07 -5.67
N THR A 26 8.40 13.79 -5.99
CA THR A 26 8.89 12.47 -6.36
C THR A 26 8.93 11.65 -5.09
N VAL A 27 7.79 11.03 -4.77
CA VAL A 27 7.71 9.98 -3.75
C VAL A 27 8.63 8.86 -4.21
N ARG A 28 9.89 8.91 -3.77
CA ARG A 28 10.84 7.81 -3.89
C ARG A 28 10.34 6.71 -2.96
N VAL A 29 9.46 5.86 -3.47
CA VAL A 29 9.06 4.63 -2.77
C VAL A 29 10.33 3.78 -2.66
N PRO A 30 10.83 3.50 -1.44
CA PRO A 30 11.99 2.63 -1.30
C PRO A 30 11.65 1.29 -1.97
N ALA A 31 12.51 0.87 -2.89
CA ALA A 31 12.43 -0.45 -3.51
C ALA A 31 12.63 -1.50 -2.41
N THR A 32 11.53 -1.81 -1.74
CA THR A 32 11.42 -2.87 -0.75
C THR A 32 11.77 -4.14 -1.52
N GLY A 33 12.77 -4.90 -1.06
CA GLY A 33 13.26 -6.09 -1.76
C GLY A 33 12.09 -6.89 -2.32
N SER A 34 12.13 -7.21 -3.63
CA SER A 34 10.96 -7.64 -4.40
C SER A 34 10.18 -8.72 -3.66
N TYR A 35 9.13 -8.32 -2.95
CA TYR A 35 8.42 -9.24 -2.10
C TYR A 35 7.73 -10.26 -2.99
N LYS A 36 8.02 -11.54 -2.76
CA LYS A 36 7.44 -12.65 -3.52
C LYS A 36 6.45 -13.36 -2.59
N MET A 37 5.19 -13.02 -2.75
CA MET A 37 4.10 -13.72 -2.08
C MET A 37 4.03 -15.17 -2.58
N ASP A 38 3.94 -16.11 -1.65
CA ASP A 38 3.72 -17.52 -1.98
C ASP A 38 2.25 -17.77 -2.33
N ARG A 39 1.99 -18.79 -3.14
CA ARG A 39 0.61 -19.14 -3.54
C ARG A 39 -0.23 -19.67 -2.39
N ASN A 40 0.41 -20.34 -1.43
CA ASN A 40 -0.27 -20.83 -0.24
C ASN A 40 -0.63 -19.67 0.70
N GLU A 41 0.20 -18.63 0.75
CA GLU A 41 -0.11 -17.41 1.49
C GLU A 41 -1.34 -16.70 0.91
N PHE A 42 -1.38 -16.49 -0.41
CA PHE A 42 -2.53 -15.82 -1.04
C PHE A 42 -3.82 -16.64 -0.96
N ARG A 43 -3.74 -17.96 -0.76
CA ARG A 43 -4.92 -18.82 -0.63
C ARG A 43 -5.81 -18.41 0.54
N ASP A 44 -5.24 -17.84 1.59
CA ASP A 44 -6.00 -17.36 2.75
C ASP A 44 -6.80 -16.08 2.46
N TYR A 45 -6.49 -15.42 1.33
CA TYR A 45 -7.09 -14.17 0.86
C TYR A 45 -7.95 -14.34 -0.41
N ALA A 46 -7.87 -15.49 -1.09
CA ALA A 46 -8.54 -15.75 -2.36
C ALA A 46 -10.04 -16.07 -2.22
N TYR A 47 -10.79 -15.09 -1.72
CA TYR A 47 -12.24 -15.18 -1.44
C TYR A 47 -12.99 -14.01 -2.06
N THR A 48 -14.32 -14.08 -1.97
CA THR A 48 -15.20 -12.93 -2.21
C THR A 48 -15.41 -12.18 -0.91
N TYR A 49 -15.41 -10.84 -0.99
CA TYR A 49 -15.66 -9.94 0.13
C TYR A 49 -16.79 -8.99 -0.22
N GLU A 50 -17.67 -8.76 0.74
CA GLU A 50 -18.74 -7.76 0.61
C GLU A 50 -18.22 -6.40 1.04
N LEU A 51 -18.12 -5.49 0.07
CA LEU A 51 -17.61 -4.15 0.30
C LEU A 51 -18.64 -3.30 1.05
N SER A 52 -18.17 -2.36 1.85
CA SER A 52 -19.02 -1.42 2.59
C SER A 52 -19.89 -0.52 1.70
N ASN A 53 -19.61 -0.46 0.40
CA ASN A 53 -20.40 0.28 -0.60
C ASN A 53 -21.48 -0.58 -1.28
N GLY A 54 -21.69 -1.82 -0.82
CA GLY A 54 -22.71 -2.73 -1.33
C GLY A 54 -22.33 -3.48 -2.61
N LYS A 55 -21.09 -3.34 -3.10
CA LYS A 55 -20.54 -4.17 -4.19
C LYS A 55 -19.79 -5.37 -3.62
N SER A 56 -19.66 -6.40 -4.44
CA SER A 56 -18.82 -7.55 -4.14
C SER A 56 -17.48 -7.48 -4.90
N ILE A 57 -16.40 -7.92 -4.25
CA ILE A 57 -15.08 -8.06 -4.89
C ILE A 57 -14.54 -9.47 -4.68
N HIS A 58 -14.04 -10.07 -5.76
CA HIS A 58 -13.50 -11.42 -5.75
C HIS A 58 -11.98 -11.40 -5.94
N PHE A 59 -11.25 -12.07 -5.06
CA PHE A 59 -9.81 -12.29 -5.17
C PHE A 59 -9.54 -13.72 -5.59
N SER A 60 -8.67 -13.89 -6.59
CA SER A 60 -8.35 -15.20 -7.14
C SER A 60 -6.89 -15.29 -7.56
N GLN A 61 -6.39 -16.52 -7.71
CA GLN A 61 -5.07 -16.77 -8.28
C GLN A 61 -5.16 -17.71 -9.47
N PHE A 62 -4.31 -17.46 -10.47
CA PHE A 62 -4.12 -18.39 -11.58
C PHE A 62 -2.63 -18.48 -11.91
N ARG A 63 -2.12 -19.72 -11.91
CA ARG A 63 -0.69 -20.04 -12.08
C ARG A 63 0.20 -19.35 -11.04
N LYS A 64 0.81 -18.22 -11.36
CA LYS A 64 1.71 -17.43 -10.50
C LYS A 64 1.24 -15.97 -10.37
N GLN A 65 0.04 -15.67 -10.86
CA GLN A 65 -0.53 -14.33 -10.87
C GLN A 65 -1.73 -14.28 -9.94
N PHE A 66 -1.90 -13.13 -9.32
CA PHE A 66 -2.98 -12.82 -8.41
C PHE A 66 -3.89 -11.81 -9.09
N TYR A 67 -5.19 -11.90 -8.81
CA TYR A 67 -6.18 -11.06 -9.46
C TYR A 67 -7.24 -10.60 -8.48
N THR A 68 -7.86 -9.49 -8.84
CA THR A 68 -9.08 -9.00 -8.21
C THR A 68 -10.10 -8.62 -9.27
N GLN A 69 -11.38 -8.77 -8.96
CA GLN A 69 -12.47 -8.44 -9.86
C GLN A 69 -13.66 -7.91 -9.07
N LEU A 70 -14.14 -6.71 -9.42
CA LEU A 70 -15.43 -6.23 -8.95
C LEU A 70 -16.54 -6.97 -9.71
N GLU A 71 -17.66 -7.23 -9.02
CA GLU A 71 -18.81 -7.89 -9.62
C GLU A 71 -19.26 -7.20 -10.92
N GLY A 72 -19.32 -7.97 -12.01
CA GLY A 72 -19.72 -7.49 -13.33
C GLY A 72 -18.65 -6.70 -14.10
N GLU A 73 -17.47 -6.49 -13.52
CA GLU A 73 -16.41 -5.66 -14.09
C GLU A 73 -15.22 -6.48 -14.62
N GLN A 74 -14.29 -5.81 -15.31
CA GLN A 74 -13.05 -6.44 -15.75
C GLN A 74 -12.12 -6.77 -14.59
N ARG A 75 -11.40 -7.88 -14.73
CA ARG A 75 -10.42 -8.34 -13.76
C ARG A 75 -9.12 -7.54 -13.85
N ALA A 76 -8.54 -7.19 -12.71
CA ALA A 76 -7.23 -6.56 -12.59
C ALA A 76 -6.19 -7.54 -12.04
N GLU A 77 -4.94 -7.44 -12.53
CA GLU A 77 -3.79 -8.15 -11.95
C GLU A 77 -3.29 -7.43 -10.69
N LEU A 78 -2.84 -8.24 -9.72
CA LEU A 78 -2.29 -7.81 -8.45
C LEU A 78 -0.82 -8.17 -8.33
N TYR A 79 -0.03 -7.20 -7.89
CA TYR A 79 1.40 -7.34 -7.61
C TYR A 79 1.64 -7.26 -6.11
N PRO A 80 2.26 -8.28 -5.49
CA PRO A 80 2.62 -8.24 -4.09
C PRO A 80 3.63 -7.13 -3.78
N LEU A 81 3.39 -6.39 -2.70
CA LEU A 81 4.30 -5.36 -2.20
C LEU A 81 4.91 -5.75 -0.85
N ALA A 82 4.14 -6.43 -0.01
CA ALA A 82 4.54 -6.95 1.29
C ALA A 82 3.57 -8.06 1.69
N GLU A 83 3.83 -8.69 2.84
CA GLU A 83 2.88 -9.61 3.47
C GLU A 83 1.50 -8.94 3.58
N ARG A 84 0.45 -9.64 3.15
CA ARG A 84 -0.95 -9.15 3.12
C ARG A 84 -1.21 -7.91 2.26
N VAL A 85 -0.21 -7.36 1.56
CA VAL A 85 -0.34 -6.12 0.79
C VAL A 85 -0.06 -6.38 -0.68
N LEU A 86 -1.06 -6.07 -1.51
CA LEU A 86 -0.93 -6.13 -2.97
C LEU A 86 -1.38 -4.80 -3.60
N MET A 87 -1.00 -4.59 -4.86
CA MET A 87 -1.36 -3.40 -5.61
C MET A 87 -1.65 -3.71 -7.07
N THR A 88 -2.63 -3.03 -7.66
CA THR A 88 -2.85 -3.09 -9.12
C THR A 88 -1.84 -2.20 -9.86
N ALA A 89 -1.64 -2.43 -11.16
CA ALA A 89 -0.82 -1.54 -11.99
C ALA A 89 -1.31 -0.08 -12.00
N ALA A 90 -2.63 0.12 -11.83
CA ALA A 90 -3.24 1.45 -11.74
C ALA A 90 -3.03 2.13 -10.36
N GLY A 91 -2.53 1.40 -9.35
CA GLY A 91 -2.23 1.94 -8.03
C GLY A 91 -3.35 1.81 -6.99
N THR A 92 -4.33 0.92 -7.19
CA THR A 92 -5.22 0.48 -6.12
C THR A 92 -4.44 -0.40 -5.16
N ARG A 93 -4.42 -0.03 -3.87
CA ARG A 93 -3.73 -0.80 -2.82
C ARG A 93 -4.73 -1.63 -2.04
N ILE A 94 -4.43 -2.91 -1.89
CA ILE A 94 -5.24 -3.90 -1.16
C ILE A 94 -4.42 -4.38 0.02
N GLU A 95 -5.02 -4.31 1.21
CA GLU A 95 -4.42 -4.75 2.46
C GLU A 95 -5.36 -5.69 3.18
N PHE A 96 -4.94 -6.96 3.32
CA PHE A 96 -5.66 -7.97 4.05
C PHE A 96 -5.34 -7.89 5.56
N SER A 97 -6.37 -8.12 6.36
CA SER A 97 -6.32 -8.05 7.82
C SER A 97 -7.03 -9.26 8.42
N HIS A 98 -6.80 -9.52 9.71
CA HIS A 98 -7.47 -10.59 10.45
C HIS A 98 -7.40 -11.93 9.71
N ASP A 99 -6.21 -12.31 9.24
CA ASP A 99 -5.95 -13.56 8.50
C ASP A 99 -6.89 -13.79 7.30
N GLY A 100 -7.20 -12.70 6.59
CA GLY A 100 -8.07 -12.72 5.43
C GLY A 100 -9.56 -12.59 5.76
N ALA A 101 -9.95 -12.32 7.01
CA ALA A 101 -11.34 -12.00 7.32
C ALA A 101 -11.75 -10.58 6.90
N GLY A 102 -10.78 -9.64 6.81
CA GLY A 102 -11.04 -8.27 6.39
C GLY A 102 -10.10 -7.79 5.31
N VAL A 103 -10.55 -6.84 4.49
CA VAL A 103 -9.73 -6.19 3.48
C VAL A 103 -9.99 -4.68 3.44
N THR A 104 -8.91 -3.92 3.32
CA THR A 104 -8.95 -2.47 3.07
C THR A 104 -8.44 -2.20 1.66
N ILE A 105 -9.24 -1.48 0.87
CA ILE A 105 -8.95 -1.11 -0.52
C ILE A 105 -8.81 0.40 -0.58
N ARG A 106 -7.61 0.88 -0.90
CA ARG A 106 -7.31 2.31 -1.09
C ARG A 106 -7.16 2.62 -2.58
N ASN A 107 -7.52 3.84 -2.96
CA ASN A 107 -7.61 4.27 -4.36
C ASN A 107 -8.58 3.36 -5.14
N TYR A 108 -9.74 3.11 -4.53
CA TYR A 108 -10.78 2.24 -5.08
C TYR A 108 -11.24 2.69 -6.48
N GLU A 109 -11.27 4.00 -6.73
CA GLU A 109 -11.62 4.61 -8.02
C GLU A 109 -10.71 4.18 -9.19
N LYS A 110 -9.55 3.59 -8.90
CA LYS A 110 -8.59 3.13 -9.91
C LYS A 110 -8.78 1.65 -10.31
N LEU A 111 -9.74 0.95 -9.72
CA LEU A 111 -10.11 -0.39 -10.18
C LEU A 111 -10.81 -0.30 -11.54
N PRO A 112 -10.66 -1.32 -12.41
CA PRO A 112 -11.42 -1.38 -13.66
C PRO A 112 -12.92 -1.44 -13.33
N MET A 113 -13.66 -0.40 -13.73
CA MET A 113 -15.11 -0.35 -13.59
C MET A 113 -15.74 0.54 -14.67
N ALA A 114 -16.97 0.25 -15.06
CA ALA A 114 -17.67 1.00 -16.10
C ALA A 114 -17.91 2.46 -15.73
N LEU A 115 -18.18 2.73 -14.45
CA LEU A 115 -18.36 4.07 -13.91
C LEU A 115 -17.59 4.22 -12.60
N ALA A 116 -16.47 4.94 -12.65
CA ALA A 116 -15.71 5.25 -11.46
C ALA A 116 -16.51 6.19 -10.53
N PRO A 117 -16.48 5.98 -9.21
CA PRO A 117 -17.08 6.90 -8.26
C PRO A 117 -16.45 8.30 -8.39
N ALA A 118 -17.26 9.34 -8.22
CA ALA A 118 -16.78 10.72 -8.22
C ALA A 118 -15.89 10.96 -6.98
N GLY A 119 -14.57 11.06 -7.20
CA GLY A 119 -13.61 11.32 -6.13
C GLY A 119 -12.23 10.71 -6.40
N SER A 120 -11.31 10.97 -5.48
CA SER A 120 -9.94 10.45 -5.51
C SER A 120 -9.53 9.97 -4.12
N ASN A 121 -8.63 8.99 -4.04
CA ASN A 121 -8.15 8.39 -2.80
C ASN A 121 -9.28 7.72 -1.98
N ILE A 122 -10.25 7.12 -2.67
CA ILE A 122 -11.39 6.49 -2.01
C ILE A 122 -10.91 5.22 -1.29
N THR A 123 -11.29 5.11 -0.02
CA THR A 123 -11.02 3.93 0.79
C THR A 123 -12.31 3.17 1.03
N VAL A 124 -12.29 1.88 0.72
CA VAL A 124 -13.40 0.95 0.94
C VAL A 124 -12.90 -0.19 1.80
N VAL A 125 -13.71 -0.62 2.76
CA VAL A 125 -13.40 -1.76 3.62
C VAL A 125 -14.40 -2.88 3.35
N ALA A 126 -13.99 -4.10 3.66
CA ALA A 126 -14.84 -5.27 3.47
C ALA A 126 -14.52 -6.34 4.51
N SER A 127 -15.49 -7.20 4.73
CA SER A 127 -15.37 -8.41 5.52
C SER A 127 -16.03 -9.58 4.78
N ARG A 128 -15.62 -10.80 5.09
CA ARG A 128 -16.28 -12.03 4.64
C ARG A 128 -17.01 -12.72 5.79
#